data_AF-A0A2H0H5T8-F1
#
_entry.id   AF-A0A2H0H5T8-F1
#
_cell.length_a   1.000
_cell.length_b   1.000
_cell.length_c   1.000
_cell.angle_alpha   90.00
_cell.angle_beta   90.00
_cell.angle_gamma   90.00
#
_symmetry.space_group_name_H-M   'P 1'
#
loop_
_entity.id
_entity.type
_entity.pdbx_description
1 polymer ?
#
loop_
_entity_poly.entity_id
_entity_poly.type
_entity_poly.pdbx_seq_one_letter_code
_entity_poly.pdbx_strand_id
1 'polypeptide(L)'
;MNSVVPATADAWYAGQVYSLAVITQVDRYHQFSLDELGYLISGKSGLNMQQVSRMTECPVSNESYGLGIEYFEGLGYGHTGSHLGYLTIAVYDPETDWMVVSESTLYPNDHTLNMAEAKAIVVMLHKMKQTVGY
;
A
#
# COMPACT_ATOMS: atom_id res chain seq x y z
N MET A 1 -15.28 9.95 -7.71
CA MET A 1 -14.55 10.87 -6.80
C MET A 1 -14.38 10.21 -5.45
N ASN A 2 -13.27 10.47 -4.77
CA ASN A 2 -13.07 10.00 -3.39
C ASN A 2 -14.14 10.61 -2.48
N SER A 3 -14.59 9.86 -1.49
CA SER A 3 -15.56 10.36 -0.52
C SER A 3 -14.87 11.35 0.41
N VAL A 4 -15.65 12.26 1.01
CA VAL A 4 -15.15 13.08 2.12
C VAL A 4 -14.81 12.15 3.27
N VAL A 5 -13.60 12.27 3.82
CA VAL A 5 -13.17 11.53 5.01
C VAL A 5 -13.99 12.04 6.20
N PRO A 6 -14.58 11.15 7.03
CA PRO A 6 -15.34 11.58 8.20
C PRO A 6 -14.54 12.57 9.07
N ALA A 7 -15.20 13.63 9.55
CA ALA A 7 -14.57 14.63 10.42
C ALA A 7 -14.10 14.05 11.77
N THR A 8 -14.55 12.84 12.11
CA THR A 8 -14.18 12.09 13.31
C THR A 8 -12.99 11.15 13.10
N ALA A 9 -12.45 11.05 11.88
CA ALA A 9 -11.28 10.21 11.60
C ALA A 9 -10.03 10.81 12.26
N ASP A 10 -9.17 9.96 12.82
CA ASP A 10 -7.86 10.37 13.36
C ASP A 10 -6.85 10.55 12.21
N ALA A 11 -7.09 11.57 11.38
CA ALA A 11 -6.28 11.91 10.24
C ALA A 11 -6.34 13.42 9.97
N TRP A 12 -5.22 14.01 9.55
CA TRP A 12 -5.13 15.46 9.32
C TRP A 12 -6.02 15.96 8.17
N TYR A 13 -6.46 15.07 7.28
CA TYR A 13 -7.41 15.33 6.19
C TYR A 13 -8.87 15.02 6.55
N ALA A 14 -9.20 14.81 7.84
CA ALA A 14 -10.58 14.65 8.28
C ALA A 14 -11.45 15.84 7.83
N GLY A 15 -12.65 15.53 7.31
CA GLY A 15 -13.56 16.53 6.74
C GLY A 15 -13.21 16.98 5.32
N GLN A 16 -12.18 16.40 4.69
CA GLN A 16 -11.76 16.73 3.32
C GLN A 16 -11.85 15.52 2.39
N VAL A 17 -11.79 15.77 1.08
CA VAL A 17 -11.56 14.71 0.09
C VAL A 17 -10.07 14.36 0.15
N TYR A 18 -9.74 13.11 0.49
CA TYR A 18 -8.36 12.64 0.67
C TYR A 18 -7.41 13.07 -0.47
N SER A 19 -7.79 12.82 -1.73
CA SER A 19 -6.95 13.16 -2.89
C SER A 19 -6.72 14.66 -3.03
N LEU A 20 -7.69 15.49 -2.65
CA LEU A 20 -7.54 16.94 -2.70
C LEU A 20 -6.59 17.41 -1.61
N ALA A 21 -6.71 16.87 -0.40
CA ALA A 21 -5.83 17.19 0.72
C ALA A 21 -4.36 16.85 0.39
N VAL A 22 -4.10 15.68 -0.21
CA VAL A 22 -2.75 15.27 -0.62
C VAL A 22 -2.19 16.18 -1.72
N ILE A 23 -2.96 16.50 -2.76
CA ILE A 23 -2.47 17.30 -3.90
C ILE A 23 -2.23 18.77 -3.51
N THR A 24 -2.91 19.29 -2.49
CA THR A 24 -2.72 20.67 -2.02
C THR A 24 -1.60 20.84 -1.00
N GLN A 25 -0.96 19.75 -0.54
CA GLN A 25 0.23 19.86 0.30
C GLN A 25 1.43 20.39 -0.49
N VAL A 26 2.22 21.24 0.18
CA VAL A 26 3.47 21.81 -0.33
C VAL A 26 4.59 20.74 -0.36
N ASP A 27 4.45 19.68 0.44
CA ASP A 27 5.28 18.49 0.35
C ASP A 27 4.62 17.47 -0.58
N ARG A 28 5.32 17.07 -1.64
CA ARG A 28 4.79 16.20 -2.70
C ARG A 28 4.71 14.73 -2.28
N TYR A 29 5.15 14.41 -1.07
CA TYR A 29 5.21 13.06 -0.53
C TYR A 29 4.36 13.00 0.74
N HIS A 30 3.21 12.34 0.63
CA HIS A 30 2.42 11.99 1.80
C HIS A 30 3.08 10.82 2.52
N GLN A 31 3.50 11.04 3.77
CA GLN A 31 3.98 9.98 4.65
C GLN A 31 2.78 9.36 5.36
N PHE A 32 2.64 8.04 5.23
CA PHE A 32 1.62 7.29 5.97
C PHE A 32 2.18 6.77 7.29
N SER A 33 1.38 6.82 8.34
CA SER A 33 1.57 5.86 9.44
C SER A 33 1.11 4.46 9.02
N LEU A 34 1.56 3.42 9.74
CA LEU A 34 1.14 2.04 9.47
C LEU A 34 -0.38 1.87 9.51
N ASP A 35 -1.02 2.40 10.55
CA ASP A 35 -2.48 2.30 10.73
C ASP A 35 -3.23 3.06 9.64
N GLU A 36 -2.74 4.23 9.24
CA GLU A 36 -3.35 5.02 8.17
C GLU A 36 -3.31 4.28 6.84
N LEU A 37 -2.15 3.70 6.49
CA LEU A 37 -2.00 2.91 5.27
C LEU A 37 -2.91 1.69 5.32
N GLY A 38 -2.96 0.99 6.45
CA GLY A 38 -3.86 -0.15 6.66
C GLY A 38 -5.33 0.23 6.45
N TYR A 39 -5.79 1.31 7.08
CA TYR A 39 -7.17 1.76 6.92
C TYR A 39 -7.50 2.25 5.51
N LEU A 40 -6.54 2.87 4.82
CA LEU A 40 -6.74 3.29 3.43
C LEU A 40 -6.95 2.07 2.52
N ILE A 41 -6.03 1.10 2.57
CA ILE A 41 -6.05 -0.03 1.62
C ILE A 41 -7.14 -1.05 1.97
N SER A 42 -7.53 -1.15 3.23
CA SER A 42 -8.68 -1.98 3.64
C SER A 42 -10.03 -1.27 3.42
N GLY A 43 -10.06 -0.07 2.81
CA GLY A 43 -11.29 0.70 2.57
C GLY A 43 -12.02 1.16 3.84
N LYS A 44 -11.29 1.33 4.95
CA LYS A 44 -11.78 1.79 6.27
C LYS A 44 -11.57 3.31 6.46
N SER A 45 -10.73 3.97 5.64
CA SER A 45 -10.51 5.43 5.65
C SER A 45 -10.25 5.97 4.25
N GLY A 46 -10.81 7.15 3.91
CA GLY A 46 -10.58 7.87 2.64
C GLY A 46 -11.12 7.20 1.36
N LEU A 47 -11.12 5.87 1.33
CA LEU A 47 -11.65 4.97 0.32
C LEU A 47 -12.70 4.06 0.96
N ASN A 48 -13.64 3.56 0.15
CA ASN A 48 -14.52 2.45 0.50
C ASN A 48 -14.16 1.20 -0.31
N MET A 49 -14.70 0.03 0.06
CA MET A 49 -14.39 -1.23 -0.62
C MET A 49 -14.73 -1.28 -2.11
N GLN A 50 -15.72 -0.50 -2.58
CA GLN A 50 -16.01 -0.39 -4.02
C GLN A 50 -14.92 0.39 -4.76
N GLN A 51 -14.28 1.36 -4.10
CA GLN A 51 -13.12 2.06 -4.62
C GLN A 51 -11.89 1.16 -4.61
N VAL A 52 -11.63 0.44 -3.52
CA VAL A 52 -10.54 -0.54 -3.43
C VAL A 52 -10.66 -1.61 -4.50
N SER A 53 -11.86 -2.17 -4.70
CA SER A 53 -12.12 -3.16 -5.77
C SER A 53 -11.72 -2.64 -7.15
N ARG A 54 -12.09 -1.40 -7.48
CA ARG A 54 -11.68 -0.76 -8.74
C ARG A 54 -10.18 -0.49 -8.83
N MET A 55 -9.54 -0.23 -7.70
CA MET A 55 -8.09 -0.06 -7.67
C MET A 55 -7.38 -1.38 -7.95
N THR A 56 -7.89 -2.50 -7.44
CA THR A 56 -7.34 -3.85 -7.65
C THR A 56 -7.71 -4.49 -8.98
N GLU A 57 -8.67 -3.93 -9.72
CA GLU A 57 -9.03 -4.40 -11.06
C GLU A 57 -7.86 -4.20 -12.03
N CYS A 58 -7.26 -5.31 -12.46
CA CYS A 58 -6.13 -5.35 -13.37
C CYS A 58 -6.60 -5.36 -14.84
N PRO A 59 -6.09 -4.47 -15.72
CA PRO A 59 -6.44 -4.49 -17.13
C PRO A 59 -5.84 -5.73 -17.83
N VAL A 60 -6.43 -6.16 -18.95
CA VAL A 60 -5.96 -7.35 -19.70
C VAL A 60 -4.48 -7.26 -20.11
N SER A 61 -3.95 -6.06 -20.28
CA SER A 61 -2.54 -5.83 -20.62
C SER A 61 -1.58 -5.88 -19.41
N ASN A 62 -2.09 -5.93 -18.18
CA ASN A 62 -1.31 -5.97 -16.96
C ASN A 62 -2.09 -6.71 -15.85
N GLU A 63 -1.82 -8.00 -15.71
CA GLU A 63 -2.56 -8.90 -14.81
C GLU A 63 -2.22 -8.71 -13.33
N SER A 64 -1.22 -7.89 -12.99
CA SER A 64 -0.76 -7.70 -11.61
C SER A 64 -0.82 -6.25 -11.12
N TYR A 65 -1.26 -5.29 -11.93
CA TYR A 65 -1.28 -3.88 -11.52
C TYR A 65 -2.52 -3.15 -12.02
N GLY A 66 -3.31 -2.63 -11.08
CA GLY A 66 -4.50 -1.83 -11.35
C GLY A 66 -4.24 -0.33 -11.26
N LEU A 67 -5.13 0.39 -10.56
CA LEU A 67 -5.01 1.85 -10.38
C LEU A 67 -4.13 2.19 -9.17
N GLY A 68 -2.81 2.11 -9.36
CA GLY A 68 -1.84 2.49 -8.33
C GLY A 68 -1.68 1.45 -7.22
N ILE A 69 -2.13 0.21 -7.46
CA ILE A 69 -1.99 -0.92 -6.54
C ILE A 69 -1.58 -2.16 -7.33
N GLU A 70 -0.70 -2.95 -6.73
CA GLU A 70 -0.18 -4.19 -7.26
C GLU A 70 -0.86 -5.38 -6.57
N TYR A 71 -1.22 -6.40 -7.34
CA TYR A 71 -1.68 -7.69 -6.85
C TYR A 71 -0.48 -8.63 -6.70
N PHE A 72 -0.31 -9.16 -5.49
CA PHE A 72 0.71 -10.14 -5.14
C PHE A 72 0.02 -11.49 -5.00
N GLU A 73 0.21 -12.36 -5.99
CA GLU A 73 -0.41 -13.70 -6.01
C GLU A 73 -0.15 -14.43 -4.68
N GLY A 74 -1.22 -14.85 -4.00
CA GLY A 74 -1.13 -15.55 -2.71
C GLY A 74 -0.89 -14.67 -1.48
N LEU A 75 -0.61 -13.38 -1.63
CA LEU A 75 -0.42 -12.43 -0.52
C LEU A 75 -1.49 -11.35 -0.41
N GLY A 76 -2.22 -11.07 -1.49
CA GLY A 76 -3.25 -10.02 -1.54
C GLY A 76 -2.83 -8.86 -2.43
N TYR A 77 -3.02 -7.62 -1.98
CA TYR A 77 -2.74 -6.42 -2.78
C TYR A 77 -2.03 -5.33 -1.98
N GLY A 78 -1.27 -4.48 -2.66
CA GLY A 78 -0.50 -3.43 -2.01
C GLY A 78 0.41 -2.68 -2.96
N HIS A 79 1.57 -2.20 -2.49
CA HIS A 79 2.52 -1.51 -3.37
C HIS A 79 3.94 -1.54 -2.79
N THR A 80 4.93 -1.40 -3.65
CA THR A 80 6.33 -1.17 -3.28
C THR A 80 6.70 0.32 -3.37
N GLY A 81 7.40 0.84 -2.38
CA GLY A 81 7.86 2.23 -2.31
C GLY A 81 9.38 2.26 -2.38
N SER A 82 9.93 3.15 -3.20
CA SER A 82 11.38 3.30 -3.34
C SER A 82 11.73 4.78 -3.27
N HIS A 83 12.40 5.18 -2.20
CA HIS A 83 12.94 6.52 -2.00
C HIS A 83 14.39 6.41 -1.52
N LEU A 84 15.21 7.44 -1.76
CA LEU A 84 16.57 7.43 -1.23
C LEU A 84 16.55 7.24 0.30
N GLY A 85 17.22 6.18 0.77
CA GLY A 85 17.27 5.79 2.18
C GLY A 85 16.08 4.96 2.67
N TYR A 86 15.10 4.61 1.83
CA TYR A 86 13.92 3.83 2.21
C TYR A 86 13.41 2.93 1.07
N LEU A 87 13.38 1.62 1.30
CA LEU A 87 12.58 0.67 0.53
C LEU A 87 11.39 0.23 1.38
N THR A 88 10.17 0.35 0.87
CA THR A 88 8.95 -0.09 1.54
C THR A 88 8.26 -1.17 0.72
N ILE A 89 7.78 -2.22 1.36
CA ILE A 89 6.81 -3.16 0.78
C ILE A 89 5.63 -3.22 1.73
N ALA A 90 4.46 -2.82 1.25
CA ALA A 90 3.21 -2.87 2.00
C ALA A 90 2.22 -3.76 1.26
N VAL A 91 1.73 -4.82 1.90
CA VAL A 91 0.76 -5.76 1.31
C VAL A 91 -0.33 -6.05 2.33
N TYR A 92 -1.59 -6.02 1.88
CA TYR A 92 -2.76 -6.39 2.66
C TYR A 92 -3.45 -7.60 2.05
N ASP A 93 -3.75 -8.55 2.92
CA ASP A 93 -4.49 -9.75 2.63
C ASP A 93 -5.95 -9.59 3.08
N PRO A 94 -6.90 -9.42 2.15
CA PRO A 94 -8.30 -9.24 2.48
C PRO A 94 -8.96 -10.51 3.05
N GLU A 95 -8.38 -11.70 2.83
CA GLU A 95 -8.95 -12.96 3.34
C GLU A 95 -8.76 -13.08 4.86
N THR A 96 -7.67 -12.51 5.36
CA THR A 96 -7.22 -12.67 6.75
C THR A 96 -7.30 -11.37 7.55
N ASP A 97 -7.53 -10.22 6.89
CA ASP A 97 -7.47 -8.86 7.47
C ASP A 97 -6.08 -8.55 8.06
N TRP A 98 -5.03 -9.07 7.42
CA TRP A 98 -3.64 -8.83 7.80
C TRP A 98 -2.94 -7.89 6.82
N MET A 99 -2.13 -6.99 7.37
CA MET A 99 -1.23 -6.14 6.61
C MET A 99 0.21 -6.39 7.05
N VAL A 100 1.11 -6.55 6.09
CA VAL A 100 2.54 -6.59 6.35
C VAL A 100 3.22 -5.40 5.70
N VAL A 101 4.04 -4.71 6.49
CA VAL A 101 4.93 -3.64 6.02
C VAL A 101 6.36 -4.00 6.35
N SER A 102 7.22 -3.98 5.34
CA SER A 102 8.67 -4.11 5.49
C SER A 102 9.34 -2.84 5.02
N GLU A 103 10.21 -2.28 5.85
CA GLU A 103 10.99 -1.08 5.56
C GLU A 103 12.48 -1.38 5.69
N SER A 104 13.28 -1.02 4.68
CA SER A 104 14.73 -1.10 4.72
C SER A 104 15.34 0.29 4.55
N THR A 105 16.16 0.71 5.52
CA THR A 105 16.87 1.99 5.45
C THR A 105 18.22 1.89 4.73
N LEU A 106 18.57 0.69 4.24
CA LEU A 106 19.87 0.40 3.62
C LEU A 106 19.89 0.67 2.11
N TYR A 107 18.88 1.36 1.57
CA TYR A 107 18.70 1.60 0.14
C TYR A 107 19.96 2.22 -0.51
N PRO A 108 20.82 1.44 -1.22
CA PRO A 108 21.91 1.98 -1.99
C PRO A 108 21.33 2.63 -3.26
N ASN A 109 22.08 3.53 -3.90
CA ASN A 109 21.75 4.02 -5.25
C ASN A 109 22.02 2.93 -6.32
N ASP A 110 21.61 1.68 -6.08
CA ASP A 110 21.74 0.54 -6.97
C ASP A 110 20.37 -0.13 -7.15
N HIS A 111 19.75 0.16 -8.30
CA HIS A 111 18.45 -0.37 -8.67
C HIS A 111 18.39 -1.91 -8.68
N THR A 112 19.48 -2.59 -9.06
CA THR A 112 19.53 -4.05 -9.13
C THR A 112 19.50 -4.67 -7.75
N LEU A 113 20.26 -4.12 -6.80
CA LEU A 113 20.23 -4.56 -5.41
C LEU A 113 18.85 -4.32 -4.79
N ASN A 114 18.24 -3.17 -5.03
CA ASN A 114 16.92 -2.83 -4.49
C ASN A 114 15.82 -3.79 -4.99
N MET A 115 15.84 -4.14 -6.28
CA MET A 115 14.93 -5.15 -6.81
C MET A 115 15.17 -6.54 -6.19
N ALA A 116 16.42 -6.91 -5.92
CA ALA A 116 16.75 -8.18 -5.29
C ALA A 116 16.26 -8.24 -3.83
N GLU A 117 16.44 -7.16 -3.07
CA GLU A 117 15.91 -7.02 -1.70
C GLU A 117 14.38 -7.11 -1.69
N ALA A 118 13.71 -6.35 -2.57
CA ALA A 118 12.26 -6.38 -2.67
C ALA A 118 11.72 -7.80 -2.96
N LYS A 119 12.35 -8.51 -3.91
CA LYS A 119 12.01 -9.91 -4.22
C LYS A 119 12.25 -10.84 -3.04
N ALA A 120 13.36 -10.67 -2.31
CA ALA A 120 13.68 -11.50 -1.14
C ALA A 120 12.64 -11.32 -0.03
N ILE A 121 12.20 -10.08 0.22
CA ILE A 121 11.13 -9.77 1.17
C ILE A 121 9.83 -10.43 0.73
N VAL A 122 9.40 -10.29 -0.53
CA VAL A 122 8.16 -10.93 -1.02
C VAL A 122 8.21 -12.46 -0.86
N VAL A 123 9.34 -13.10 -1.17
CA VAL A 123 9.52 -14.56 -0.95
C VAL A 123 9.43 -14.92 0.54
N MET A 124 9.97 -14.07 1.42
CA MET A 124 9.88 -14.26 2.87
C MET A 124 8.42 -14.16 3.34
N LEU A 125 7.64 -13.20 2.83
CA LEU A 125 6.22 -13.04 3.15
C LEU A 125 5.40 -14.27 2.77
N HIS A 126 5.63 -14.84 1.58
CA HIS A 126 4.98 -16.09 1.17
C HIS A 126 5.29 -17.23 2.15
N LYS A 127 6.56 -17.39 2.53
CA LYS A 127 6.97 -18.42 3.50
C LYS A 127 6.34 -18.17 4.87
N MET A 128 6.28 -16.91 5.32
CA MET A 128 5.62 -16.56 6.58
C MET A 128 4.14 -16.97 6.54
N LYS A 129 3.39 -16.54 5.52
CA LYS A 129 1.98 -16.93 5.36
C LYS A 129 1.80 -18.46 5.37
N GLN A 130 2.63 -19.20 4.62
CA GLN A 130 2.60 -20.67 4.60
C GLN A 130 2.94 -21.32 5.94
N THR A 131 3.80 -20.71 6.75
CA THR A 131 4.32 -21.31 7.99
C THR A 131 3.43 -20.98 9.19
N VAL A 132 2.99 -19.73 9.31
CA VAL A 132 2.26 -19.24 10.49
C VAL A 132 0.76 -19.07 10.24
N GLY A 133 0.31 -19.21 8.98
CA GLY A 133 -1.11 -19.27 8.64
C GLY A 133 -1.92 -18.08 9.13
N TYR A 134 -1.32 -16.88 9.06
CA TYR A 134 -2.13 -15.68 9.21
C TYR A 134 -3.07 -15.57 8.01
#